data_AF-A0A947MC00-F1
#
_entry.id   AF-A0A947MC00-F1
#
_cell.length_a   1.000
_cell.length_b   1.000
_cell.length_c   1.000
_cell.angle_alpha   90.00
_cell.angle_beta   90.00
_cell.angle_gamma   90.00
#
_symmetry.space_group_name_H-M   'P 1'
#
loop_
_entity.id
_entity.type
_entity.pdbx_description
1 polymer ?
#
loop_
_entity_poly.entity_id
_entity_poly.type
_entity_poly.pdbx_seq_one_letter_code
_entity_poly.pdbx_strand_id
1 'polypeptide(L)'
;MFVDNPFWEYWYFHIPNYVIAAIIYTLFGRMLLGLFVAPDWHNYIWKTFCRLTDPLLDATARITPDFVARGLLPLVTIFWLIVLRLVYWGVLGYYGLAPTLGLTPGT
;
A
#
# COMPACT_ATOMS: atom_id res chain seq x y z
N MET A 1 -22.43 -12.23 -26.22
CA MET A 1 -21.91 -12.84 -24.98
C MET A 1 -20.84 -11.87 -24.47
N PHE A 2 -21.21 -10.92 -23.63
CA PHE A 2 -20.20 -10.10 -22.96
C PHE A 2 -19.44 -11.06 -22.06
N VAL A 3 -18.12 -11.14 -22.24
CA VAL A 3 -17.27 -11.92 -21.35
C VAL A 3 -17.32 -11.19 -20.02
N ASP A 4 -18.04 -11.74 -19.04
CA ASP A 4 -17.98 -11.27 -17.65
C ASP A 4 -16.51 -11.37 -17.24
N ASN A 5 -15.86 -10.20 -17.16
CA ASN A 5 -14.44 -10.12 -16.90
C ASN A 5 -14.29 -10.01 -15.38
N PRO A 6 -13.82 -11.07 -14.69
CA PRO A 6 -13.85 -11.13 -13.23
C PRO A 6 -13.10 -9.96 -12.59
N PHE A 7 -12.10 -9.43 -13.30
CA PHE A 7 -11.36 -8.25 -12.89
C PHE A 7 -12.24 -7.00 -12.73
N TRP A 8 -13.15 -6.74 -13.69
CA TRP A 8 -14.03 -5.57 -13.68
C TRP A 8 -15.24 -5.76 -12.77
N GLU A 9 -15.68 -7.00 -12.57
CA GLU A 9 -16.71 -7.34 -11.59
C GLU A 9 -16.25 -7.03 -10.17
N TYR A 10 -15.03 -7.45 -9.82
CA TYR A 10 -14.39 -7.19 -8.53
C TYR A 10 -13.40 -6.01 -8.60
N TRP A 11 -13.69 -4.98 -9.41
CA TRP A 11 -12.78 -3.83 -9.57
C TRP A 11 -12.48 -3.16 -8.22
N TYR A 12 -13.50 -3.09 -7.36
CA TYR A 12 -13.39 -2.52 -6.02
C TYR A 12 -12.44 -3.33 -5.15
N PHE A 13 -12.28 -4.62 -5.37
CA PHE A 13 -11.28 -5.42 -4.66
C PHE A 13 -9.88 -5.23 -5.25
N HIS A 14 -9.77 -5.26 -6.59
CA HIS A 14 -8.50 -5.27 -7.29
C HIS A 14 -7.80 -3.90 -7.28
N ILE A 15 -8.50 -2.84 -7.67
CA ILE A 15 -7.90 -1.50 -7.84
C ILE A 15 -7.30 -0.99 -6.53
N PRO A 16 -8.00 -0.95 -5.38
CA PRO A 16 -7.42 -0.49 -4.13
C PRO A 16 -6.24 -1.33 -3.67
N ASN A 17 -6.29 -2.66 -3.88
CA ASN A 17 -5.17 -3.53 -3.55
C ASN A 17 -3.92 -3.20 -4.37
N TYR A 18 -4.06 -2.96 -5.67
CA TYR A 18 -2.95 -2.54 -6.52
C TYR A 18 -2.43 -1.14 -6.18
N VAL A 19 -3.33 -0.20 -5.84
CA VAL A 19 -2.93 1.13 -5.36
C VAL A 19 -2.10 1.03 -4.09
N ILE A 20 -2.56 0.28 -3.09
CA ILE A 20 -1.79 0.04 -1.87
C ILE A 20 -0.45 -0.63 -2.19
N ALA A 21 -0.42 -1.60 -3.12
CA ALA A 21 0.81 -2.25 -3.55
C ALA A 21 1.81 -1.22 -4.13
N ALA A 22 1.34 -0.39 -5.06
CA ALA A 22 2.16 0.62 -5.72
C ALA A 22 2.76 1.62 -4.71
N ILE A 23 1.97 2.03 -3.70
CA ILE A 23 2.44 2.90 -2.62
C ILE A 23 3.53 2.20 -1.80
N ILE A 24 3.32 0.93 -1.41
CA ILE A 24 4.33 0.14 -0.68
C ILE A 24 5.63 0.06 -1.50
N TYR A 25 5.55 -0.27 -2.79
CA TYR A 25 6.73 -0.31 -3.66
C TYR A 25 7.40 1.06 -3.81
N THR A 26 6.65 2.15 -3.77
CA THR A 26 7.19 3.50 -3.80
C THR A 26 7.96 3.83 -2.51
N LEU A 27 7.43 3.43 -1.35
CA LEU A 27 8.13 3.56 -0.06
C LEU A 27 9.42 2.73 -0.02
N PHE A 28 9.38 1.51 -0.53
CA PHE A 28 10.59 0.70 -0.73
C PHE A 28 11.59 1.38 -1.66
N GLY A 29 11.11 1.94 -2.78
CA GLY A 29 11.93 2.71 -3.70
C GLY A 29 12.61 3.89 -3.03
N ARG A 30 11.87 4.67 -2.21
CA ARG A 30 12.45 5.77 -1.42
C ARG A 30 13.52 5.27 -0.44
N MET A 31 13.25 4.18 0.28
CA MET A 31 14.20 3.63 1.24
C MET A 31 15.47 3.17 0.54
N LEU A 32 15.34 2.44 -0.57
CA LEU A 32 16.47 1.95 -1.36
C LEU A 32 17.25 3.10 -1.98
N LEU A 33 16.58 4.10 -2.54
CA LEU A 33 17.24 5.32 -3.04
C LEU A 33 17.98 6.06 -1.93
N GLY A 34 17.38 6.16 -0.73
CA GLY A 34 17.99 6.81 0.44
C GLY A 34 19.26 6.13 0.96
N LEU A 35 19.51 4.86 0.60
CA LEU A 35 20.78 4.18 0.90
C LEU A 35 21.95 4.69 0.02
N PHE A 36 21.64 5.20 -1.17
CA PHE A 36 22.65 5.66 -2.15
C PHE A 36 22.69 7.19 -2.29
N VAL A 37 21.64 7.89 -1.86
CA VAL A 37 21.41 9.32 -2.11
C VAL A 37 21.39 10.10 -0.80
N ALA A 38 22.16 11.19 -0.74
CA ALA A 38 22.14 12.11 0.40
C ALA A 38 20.76 12.82 0.54
N PRO A 39 20.31 13.15 1.77
CA PRO A 39 18.99 13.75 2.01
C PRO A 39 18.74 15.06 1.24
N ASP A 40 19.79 15.87 1.04
CA ASP A 40 19.75 17.18 0.38
C ASP A 40 19.93 17.12 -1.15
N TRP A 41 19.87 15.92 -1.74
CA TRP A 41 20.10 15.78 -3.17
C TRP A 41 18.95 16.38 -3.98
N HIS A 42 19.26 17.35 -4.83
CA HIS A 42 18.30 18.09 -5.66
C HIS A 42 17.76 17.32 -6.89
N ASN A 43 17.81 15.98 -6.91
CA ASN A 43 17.36 15.18 -8.04
C ASN A 43 15.84 15.16 -8.16
N TYR A 44 15.33 15.29 -9.39
CA TYR A 44 13.90 15.21 -9.69
C TYR A 44 13.28 13.88 -9.25
N ILE A 45 13.97 12.76 -9.48
CA ILE A 45 13.52 11.42 -9.08
C ILE A 45 13.33 11.39 -7.55
N TRP A 46 14.36 11.75 -6.78
CA TRP A 46 14.30 11.80 -5.31
C TRP A 46 13.14 12.66 -4.80
N LYS A 47 13.00 13.89 -5.32
CA LYS A 47 11.90 14.80 -4.93
C LYS A 47 10.51 14.22 -5.21
N THR A 48 10.36 13.51 -6.32
CA THR A 48 9.09 12.86 -6.69
C THR A 48 8.74 11.75 -5.71
N PHE A 49 9.70 10.88 -5.38
CA PHE A 49 9.53 9.84 -4.37
C PHE A 49 9.21 10.43 -2.99
N CYS A 50 9.94 11.48 -2.58
CA CYS A 50 9.66 12.19 -1.33
C CYS A 50 8.23 12.72 -1.31
N ARG A 51 7.84 13.51 -2.32
CA ARG A 51 6.51 14.11 -2.41
C ARG A 51 5.36 13.09 -2.41
N LEU A 52 5.55 11.93 -3.03
CA LEU A 52 4.56 10.84 -3.03
C LEU A 52 4.41 10.18 -1.66
N THR A 53 5.49 10.11 -0.87
CA THR A 53 5.51 9.33 0.37
C THR A 53 5.43 10.18 1.64
N ASP A 54 5.86 11.45 1.61
CA ASP A 54 5.75 12.40 2.72
C ASP A 54 4.33 12.49 3.31
N PRO A 55 3.24 12.65 2.53
CA PRO A 55 1.90 12.71 3.13
C PRO A 55 1.49 11.39 3.82
N LEU A 56 1.99 10.24 3.37
CA LEU A 56 1.76 8.96 4.05
C LEU A 56 2.58 8.82 5.32
N LEU A 57 3.83 9.31 5.31
CA LEU A 57 4.68 9.36 6.49
C LEU A 57 4.07 10.28 7.55
N ASP A 58 3.54 11.44 7.14
CA ASP A 58 2.86 12.38 8.05
C ASP A 58 1.58 11.77 8.63
N ALA A 59 0.80 11.05 7.82
CA ALA A 59 -0.41 10.38 8.29
C ALA A 59 -0.08 9.30 9.32
N THR A 60 0.95 8.51 9.09
CA THR A 60 1.36 7.42 10.00
C THR A 60 2.11 7.93 11.22
N ALA A 61 2.87 9.02 11.12
CA ALA A 61 3.51 9.69 12.25
C ALA A 61 2.49 10.25 13.25
N ARG A 62 1.25 10.54 12.84
CA ARG A 62 0.17 10.91 13.78
C ARG A 62 -0.39 9.72 14.56
N ILE A 63 -0.28 8.51 14.01
CA ILE A 63 -0.82 7.29 14.61
C ILE A 63 0.26 6.62 15.48
N THR A 64 1.51 6.67 15.03
CA THR A 64 2.65 6.06 15.72
C THR A 64 3.30 7.06 16.69
N PRO A 65 3.66 6.65 17.93
CA PRO A 65 4.33 7.52 18.89
C PRO A 65 5.71 8.02 18.41
N ASP A 66 6.12 9.20 18.88
CA ASP A 66 7.39 9.89 18.52
C ASP A 66 8.68 9.11 18.84
N PHE A 67 8.59 7.95 19.47
CA PHE A 67 9.72 7.08 19.77
C PHE A 67 10.39 6.48 18.51
N VAL A 68 9.67 6.43 17.38
CA VAL A 68 10.21 5.86 16.14
C VAL A 68 11.20 6.84 15.49
N ALA A 69 12.44 6.38 15.32
CA ALA A 69 13.46 7.15 14.62
C ALA A 69 12.98 7.54 13.21
N ARG A 70 13.22 8.79 12.81
CA ARG A 70 12.71 9.37 11.56
C ARG A 70 13.11 8.58 10.30
N GLY A 71 14.23 7.85 10.34
CA GLY A 71 14.67 6.94 9.27
C GLY A 71 13.88 5.61 9.18
N LEU A 72 13.23 5.19 10.26
CA LEU A 72 12.41 3.97 10.32
C LEU A 72 10.93 4.23 9.98
N LEU A 73 10.51 5.49 9.91
CA LEU A 73 9.13 5.87 9.55
C LEU A 73 8.63 5.24 8.24
N PRO A 74 9.42 5.13 7.15
CA PRO A 74 8.97 4.44 5.94
C PRO A 74 8.60 2.97 6.18
N LEU A 75 9.34 2.27 7.04
CA LEU A 75 9.08 0.87 7.36
C LEU A 75 7.81 0.72 8.21
N VAL A 76 7.61 1.63 9.17
CA VAL A 76 6.37 1.70 9.95
C VAL A 76 5.17 2.05 9.06
N THR A 77 5.36 2.90 8.06
CA THR A 77 4.30 3.23 7.10
C THR A 77 3.90 2.02 6.28
N ILE A 78 4.87 1.23 5.80
CA ILE A 78 4.62 -0.03 5.09
C ILE A 78 3.82 -0.98 5.99
N PHE A 79 4.19 -1.11 7.27
CA PHE A 79 3.43 -1.92 8.22
C PHE A 79 1.96 -1.48 8.31
N TRP A 80 1.70 -0.17 8.48
CA TRP A 80 0.34 0.36 8.50
C TRP A 80 -0.43 0.15 7.20
N LEU A 81 0.23 0.21 6.04
CA LEU A 81 -0.40 -0.09 4.75
C LEU A 81 -0.76 -1.57 4.60
N ILE A 82 0.05 -2.48 5.16
CA ILE A 82 -0.27 -3.91 5.23
C ILE A 82 -1.47 -4.13 6.15
N VAL A 83 -1.49 -3.49 7.32
CA VAL A 83 -2.65 -3.54 8.23
C VAL A 83 -3.90 -2.99 7.54
N LEU A 84 -3.80 -1.85 6.85
CA LEU A 84 -4.89 -1.27 6.08
C LEU A 84 -5.39 -2.25 5.01
N ARG A 85 -4.50 -2.93 4.29
CA ARG A 85 -4.87 -3.96 3.32
C ARG A 85 -5.62 -5.12 3.97
N LEU A 86 -5.18 -5.61 5.12
CA LEU A 86 -5.84 -6.71 5.83
C LEU A 86 -7.21 -6.29 6.37
N VAL A 87 -7.32 -5.09 6.93
CA VAL A 87 -8.60 -4.51 7.37
C VAL A 87 -9.54 -4.36 6.18
N TYR A 88 -9.05 -3.82 5.06
CA TYR A 88 -9.84 -3.66 3.85
C TYR A 88 -10.37 -5.01 3.32
N TRP A 89 -9.50 -6.02 3.27
CA TRP A 89 -9.89 -7.39 2.90
C TRP A 89 -10.93 -7.97 3.85
N GLY A 90 -10.74 -7.83 5.17
CA GLY A 90 -11.68 -8.30 6.18
C GLY A 90 -13.04 -7.61 6.12
N VAL A 91 -13.07 -6.30 5.85
CA VAL A 91 -14.29 -5.52 5.66
C VAL A 91 -15.05 -6.02 4.43
N LEU A 92 -14.38 -6.19 3.29
CA LEU A 92 -15.01 -6.73 2.08
C LEU A 92 -15.54 -8.16 2.29
N GLY A 93 -14.80 -8.99 3.03
CA GLY A 93 -15.22 -10.33 3.41
C GLY A 93 -16.47 -10.31 4.30
N TYR A 94 -16.53 -9.41 5.28
CA TYR A 94 -17.69 -9.24 6.17
C TYR A 94 -18.97 -8.87 5.39
N TYR A 95 -18.84 -8.01 4.37
CA TYR A 95 -19.96 -7.63 3.50
C TYR A 95 -20.27 -8.65 2.39
N GLY A 96 -19.56 -9.79 2.32
CA GLY A 96 -19.76 -10.79 1.27
C GLY A 96 -19.36 -10.31 -0.13
N LEU A 97 -18.61 -9.22 -0.24
CA LEU A 97 -18.17 -8.62 -1.50
C LEU A 97 -16.83 -9.20 -1.98
N ALA A 98 -16.16 -9.99 -1.15
CA ALA A 98 -14.90 -10.62 -1.49
C ALA A 98 -15.14 -11.79 -2.47
N PRO A 99 -14.35 -11.90 -3.55
CA PRO A 99 -14.46 -13.02 -4.47
C PRO A 99 -14.17 -14.33 -3.75
N THR A 100 -15.12 -15.25 -3.76
CA THR A 100 -14.90 -16.62 -3.30
C THR A 100 -14.04 -17.35 -4.32
N LEU A 101 -12.91 -17.91 -3.86
CA LEU A 101 -12.22 -18.96 -4.62
C LEU A 101 -13.26 -20.05 -4.83
N GLY A 102 -13.65 -20.31 -6.08
CA GLY A 102 -14.65 -21.32 -6.47
C GLY A 102 -14.19 -22.75 -6.20
N LEU A 103 -13.79 -23.03 -4.95
CA LEU A 103 -13.61 -24.35 -4.41
C LEU A 103 -15.01 -24.92 -4.21
N THR A 104 -15.61 -25.40 -5.30
CA THR A 104 -16.70 -26.36 -5.17
C THR A 104 -16.14 -27.50 -4.32
N PRO A 105 -16.69 -27.80 -3.13
CA PRO A 105 -16.30 -29.00 -2.41
C PRO A 105 -16.53 -30.16 -3.37
N GLY A 106 -15.47 -30.86 -3.76
CA GLY A 106 -15.59 -32.05 -4.58
C GLY A 106 -16.52 -33.02 -3.87
N THR A 107 -17.67 -33.30 -4.50
CA THR A 107 -18.53 -34.43 -4.16
C THR A 107 -17.79 -35.73 -4.40
#